data_AF-A0A1F4GE73-F1
#
_entry.id   AF-A0A1F4GE73-F1
#
_cell.length_a   1.000
_cell.length_b   1.000
_cell.length_c   1.000
_cell.angle_alpha   90.00
_cell.angle_beta   90.00
_cell.angle_gamma   90.00
#
_symmetry.space_group_name_H-M   'P 1'
#
loop_
_entity.id
_entity.type
_entity.pdbx_description
1 polymer ?
#
loop_
_entity_poly.entity_id
_entity_poly.type
_entity_poly.pdbx_seq_one_letter_code
_entity_poly.pdbx_strand_id
1 'polypeptide(L)'
;MSIVKPLIAALALAPAMALATTPTFDFYLDGGAGLIDTVSNSPSFVSGGIALVVTAKQSNGSAAQVANRWDGLGVSGSSFLGIPDAGEIVSGESLILTFNKVVTLTGLQLSLWDRLIDDATLTVGSKTIDLGASSSSGLVVNEFSFSNLSGTQFVIKGNGLLTSFRLAGVTVNAVPEPGTWALMGLGLAGLAFARARRRS
;
A
#
# COMPACT_ATOMS: atom_id res chain seq x y z
N MET A 1 58.69 31.91 21.83
CA MET A 1 58.18 31.36 20.55
C MET A 1 56.96 30.52 20.86
N SER A 2 55.78 30.97 20.42
CA SER A 2 54.48 30.34 20.71
C SER A 2 54.21 29.22 19.71
N ILE A 3 53.96 28.00 20.20
CA ILE A 3 53.62 26.83 19.37
C ILE A 3 52.10 26.80 19.20
N VAL A 4 51.65 27.04 17.97
CA VAL A 4 50.24 27.04 17.57
C VAL A 4 49.76 25.59 17.41
N LYS A 5 48.69 25.23 18.13
CA LYS A 5 47.95 23.96 18.03
C LYS A 5 47.23 23.84 16.67
N PRO A 6 47.20 22.68 16.01
CA PRO A 6 46.16 22.38 15.04
C PRO A 6 45.00 21.65 15.72
N LEU A 7 43.84 22.30 15.78
CA LEU A 7 42.57 21.69 16.13
C LEU A 7 42.06 20.93 14.89
N ILE A 8 42.02 19.60 14.93
CA ILE A 8 41.42 18.80 13.85
C ILE A 8 39.90 18.86 14.02
N ALA A 9 39.23 19.55 13.11
CA ALA A 9 37.77 19.57 13.01
C ALA A 9 37.28 18.22 12.44
N ALA A 10 36.57 17.44 13.25
CA ALA A 10 35.86 16.27 12.79
C ALA A 10 34.56 16.73 12.09
N LEU A 11 34.55 16.65 10.76
CA LEU A 11 33.33 16.84 9.97
C LEU A 11 32.41 15.63 10.20
N ALA A 12 31.44 15.76 11.10
CA ALA A 12 30.40 14.76 11.26
C ALA A 12 29.52 14.76 9.99
N LEU A 13 29.71 13.77 9.11
CA LEU A 13 28.75 13.45 8.06
C LEU A 13 27.51 12.89 8.76
N ALA A 14 26.59 13.77 9.18
CA ALA A 14 25.27 13.34 9.59
C ALA A 14 24.62 12.63 8.38
N PRO A 15 24.19 11.37 8.48
CA PRO A 15 23.40 10.78 7.43
C PRO A 15 22.14 11.63 7.29
N ALA A 16 21.93 12.20 6.10
CA ALA A 16 20.70 12.89 5.77
C ALA A 16 19.55 11.91 6.02
N MET A 17 18.83 12.11 7.12
CA MET A 17 17.58 11.39 7.36
C MET A 17 16.63 11.85 6.26
N ALA A 18 16.46 11.03 5.23
CA ALA A 18 15.44 11.26 4.22
C ALA A 18 14.11 11.39 4.95
N LEU A 19 13.43 12.52 4.73
CA LEU A 19 12.09 12.75 5.24
C LEU A 19 11.21 11.63 4.67
N ALA A 20 10.85 10.65 5.51
CA ALA A 20 10.02 9.53 5.07
C ALA A 20 8.59 10.04 4.88
N THR A 21 8.26 10.50 3.67
CA THR A 21 6.87 10.72 3.27
C THR A 21 6.19 9.36 3.21
N THR A 22 5.11 9.18 3.97
CA THR A 22 4.30 7.96 3.99
C THR A 22 3.83 7.62 2.57
N PRO A 23 4.24 6.48 2.00
CA PRO A 23 3.77 6.07 0.68
C PRO A 23 2.25 5.91 0.63
N THR A 24 1.62 6.69 -0.24
CA THR A 24 0.19 6.60 -0.55
C THR A 24 0.00 6.23 -2.01
N PHE A 25 -0.94 5.32 -2.27
CA PHE A 25 -1.43 5.01 -3.60
C PHE A 25 -2.84 5.57 -3.67
N ASP A 26 -3.02 6.62 -4.47
CA ASP A 26 -4.30 7.30 -4.67
C ASP A 26 -4.84 6.90 -6.04
N PHE A 27 -6.08 6.41 -6.05
CA PHE A 27 -6.82 6.01 -7.24
C PHE A 27 -8.09 6.85 -7.41
N TYR A 28 -8.28 7.87 -6.58
CA TYR A 28 -9.48 8.70 -6.55
C TYR A 28 -9.21 10.04 -7.21
N LEU A 29 -10.21 10.55 -7.93
CA LEU A 29 -10.19 11.76 -8.75
C LEU A 29 -8.95 11.82 -9.64
N ASP A 30 -8.04 12.73 -9.33
CA ASP A 30 -6.81 12.99 -10.09
C ASP A 30 -5.85 11.79 -10.08
N GLY A 31 -5.99 10.86 -9.12
CA GLY A 31 -5.24 9.60 -9.05
C GLY A 31 -5.85 8.45 -9.85
N GLY A 32 -7.14 8.56 -10.22
CA GLY A 32 -7.87 7.53 -10.96
C GLY A 32 -7.70 7.60 -12.47
N ALA A 33 -8.32 6.66 -13.19
CA ALA A 33 -8.48 6.81 -14.63
C ALA A 33 -9.57 7.87 -14.96
N GLY A 34 -9.79 8.17 -16.24
CA GLY A 34 -10.80 9.15 -16.66
C GLY A 34 -12.26 8.74 -16.35
N LEU A 35 -13.21 9.36 -17.04
CA LEU A 35 -14.64 9.13 -16.84
C LEU A 35 -15.13 7.72 -17.22
N ILE A 36 -14.31 6.96 -17.94
CA ILE A 36 -14.64 5.63 -18.46
C ILE A 36 -13.64 4.62 -17.89
N ASP A 37 -14.14 3.42 -17.58
CA ASP A 37 -13.31 2.33 -17.09
C ASP A 37 -12.16 1.99 -18.05
N THR A 38 -10.95 2.08 -17.51
CA THR A 38 -9.75 1.50 -18.12
C THR A 38 -9.51 0.14 -17.46
N VAL A 39 -9.56 -0.93 -18.24
CA VAL A 39 -9.39 -2.30 -17.74
C VAL A 39 -7.98 -2.83 -18.00
N SER A 40 -7.40 -3.52 -17.02
CA SER A 40 -6.07 -4.14 -17.14
C SER A 40 -5.96 -5.40 -16.30
N ASN A 41 -5.25 -6.42 -16.79
CA ASN A 41 -5.08 -7.67 -16.06
C ASN A 41 -4.26 -7.51 -14.77
N SER A 42 -3.31 -6.57 -14.76
CA SER A 42 -2.38 -6.38 -13.65
C SER A 42 -1.77 -4.97 -13.64
N PRO A 43 -2.55 -3.90 -13.39
CA PRO A 43 -2.00 -2.55 -13.30
C PRO A 43 -0.96 -2.45 -12.19
N SER A 44 0.10 -1.68 -12.45
CA SER A 44 1.21 -1.44 -11.52
C SER A 44 1.32 0.03 -11.17
N PHE A 45 1.55 0.31 -9.89
CA PHE A 45 1.66 1.64 -9.32
C PHE A 45 2.94 1.75 -8.49
N VAL A 46 3.51 2.95 -8.37
CA VAL A 46 4.72 3.18 -7.58
C VAL A 46 4.56 4.44 -6.74
N SER A 47 4.85 4.33 -5.44
CA SER A 47 4.84 5.45 -4.50
C SER A 47 5.91 5.23 -3.44
N GLY A 48 6.71 6.28 -3.14
CA GLY A 48 7.75 6.22 -2.11
C GLY A 48 8.74 5.05 -2.25
N GLY A 49 9.05 4.61 -3.48
CA GLY A 49 9.94 3.47 -3.75
C GLY A 49 9.34 2.09 -3.43
N ILE A 50 8.03 2.02 -3.22
CA ILE A 50 7.25 0.79 -3.10
C ILE A 50 6.46 0.62 -4.40
N ALA A 51 6.54 -0.57 -4.99
CA ALA A 51 5.73 -0.92 -6.14
C ALA A 51 4.55 -1.79 -5.67
N LEU A 52 3.37 -1.50 -6.22
CA LEU A 52 2.12 -2.21 -6.00
C LEU A 52 1.60 -2.73 -7.33
N VAL A 53 1.31 -4.02 -7.42
CA VAL A 53 0.58 -4.64 -8.52
C VAL A 53 -0.78 -5.07 -8.00
N VAL A 54 -1.85 -4.72 -8.72
CA VAL A 54 -3.22 -5.10 -8.37
C VAL A 54 -3.72 -6.13 -9.37
N THR A 55 -4.35 -7.20 -8.91
CA THR A 55 -5.09 -8.16 -9.76
C THR A 55 -6.49 -8.37 -9.21
N ALA A 56 -7.39 -8.92 -10.03
CA ALA A 56 -8.79 -9.11 -9.66
C ALA A 56 -9.24 -10.57 -9.81
N LYS A 57 -10.24 -10.95 -9.02
CA LYS A 57 -10.97 -12.22 -9.18
C LYS A 57 -12.47 -12.00 -9.11
N GLN A 58 -13.20 -12.75 -9.95
CA GLN A 58 -14.66 -12.85 -9.89
C GLN A 58 -15.12 -13.67 -8.68
N SER A 59 -16.42 -13.65 -8.41
CA SER A 59 -17.06 -14.38 -7.31
C SER A 59 -16.87 -15.90 -7.38
N ASN A 60 -16.73 -16.46 -8.58
CA ASN A 60 -16.41 -17.87 -8.80
C ASN A 60 -14.92 -18.23 -8.62
N GLY A 61 -14.07 -17.24 -8.28
CA GLY A 61 -12.62 -17.40 -8.08
C GLY A 61 -11.77 -17.33 -9.34
N SER A 62 -12.37 -17.19 -10.53
CA SER A 62 -11.67 -17.00 -11.80
C SER A 62 -10.97 -15.65 -11.84
N ALA A 63 -9.87 -15.56 -12.59
CA ALA A 63 -9.19 -14.30 -12.82
C ALA A 63 -10.11 -13.30 -13.55
N ALA A 64 -10.06 -12.04 -13.14
CA ALA A 64 -10.73 -10.91 -13.77
C ALA A 64 -9.71 -9.83 -14.10
N GLN A 65 -10.13 -8.82 -14.87
CA GLN A 65 -9.33 -7.60 -15.04
C GLN A 65 -9.70 -6.61 -13.93
N VAL A 66 -8.74 -5.75 -13.60
CA VAL A 66 -8.97 -4.61 -12.72
C VAL A 66 -9.58 -3.50 -13.55
N ALA A 67 -10.74 -3.00 -13.13
CA ALA A 67 -11.34 -1.78 -13.66
C ALA A 67 -10.77 -0.57 -12.91
N ASN A 68 -10.37 0.47 -13.63
CA ASN A 68 -9.89 1.72 -13.05
C ASN A 68 -10.70 2.88 -13.63
N ARG A 69 -11.20 3.76 -12.76
CA ARG A 69 -11.98 4.95 -13.10
C ARG A 69 -11.67 6.05 -12.08
N TRP A 70 -12.13 7.27 -12.35
CA TRP A 70 -11.93 8.43 -11.48
C TRP A 70 -12.37 8.20 -10.03
N ASP A 71 -13.23 7.23 -9.75
CA ASP A 71 -13.69 6.90 -8.41
C ASP A 71 -12.98 5.68 -7.81
N GLY A 72 -11.95 5.12 -8.44
CA GLY A 72 -11.09 4.09 -7.84
C GLY A 72 -10.98 2.81 -8.65
N LEU A 73 -10.36 1.80 -8.03
CA LEU A 73 -10.17 0.47 -8.61
C LEU A 73 -11.31 -0.49 -8.23
N GLY A 74 -11.74 -1.32 -9.18
CA GLY A 74 -12.69 -2.39 -8.95
C GLY A 74 -12.47 -3.57 -9.89
N VAL A 75 -13.49 -4.39 -10.10
CA VAL A 75 -13.40 -5.62 -10.90
C VAL A 75 -14.14 -5.41 -12.23
N SER A 76 -13.56 -5.89 -13.34
CA SER A 76 -14.18 -5.75 -14.65
C SER A 76 -15.07 -6.94 -14.98
N GLY A 77 -16.15 -6.69 -15.75
CA GLY A 77 -16.99 -7.77 -16.28
C GLY A 77 -17.89 -8.41 -15.23
N SER A 78 -18.11 -7.69 -14.15
CA SER A 78 -18.98 -8.01 -13.03
C SER A 78 -20.43 -7.61 -13.35
N SER A 79 -21.36 -8.16 -12.59
CA SER A 79 -22.78 -7.83 -12.71
C SER A 79 -23.42 -7.79 -11.35
N PHE A 80 -23.99 -6.65 -11.00
CA PHE A 80 -24.78 -6.47 -9.79
C PHE A 80 -26.22 -6.91 -10.07
N LEU A 81 -26.65 -8.00 -9.44
CA LEU A 81 -28.00 -8.58 -9.63
C LEU A 81 -28.35 -8.86 -11.11
N GLY A 82 -27.34 -9.20 -11.93
CA GLY A 82 -27.51 -9.48 -13.36
C GLY A 82 -27.57 -8.23 -14.25
N ILE A 83 -27.40 -7.03 -13.68
CA ILE A 83 -27.19 -5.79 -14.43
C ILE A 83 -25.67 -5.59 -14.56
N PRO A 84 -25.14 -5.28 -15.77
CA PRO A 84 -23.74 -4.92 -15.92
C PRO A 84 -23.41 -3.82 -14.91
N ASP A 85 -22.53 -4.11 -13.97
CA ASP A 85 -22.15 -3.07 -13.02
C ASP A 85 -21.09 -2.18 -13.64
N ALA A 86 -20.89 -1.04 -12.97
CA ALA A 86 -20.02 -0.02 -13.47
C ALA A 86 -18.60 -0.26 -12.98
N GLY A 87 -18.08 -1.50 -12.99
CA GLY A 87 -16.69 -1.86 -12.66
C GLY A 87 -16.34 -1.84 -11.17
N GLU A 88 -17.33 -2.11 -10.32
CA GLU A 88 -17.23 -2.06 -8.85
C GLU A 88 -16.71 -3.41 -8.29
N ILE A 89 -16.52 -3.49 -6.98
CA ILE A 89 -16.25 -4.76 -6.27
C ILE A 89 -17.57 -5.22 -5.67
N VAL A 90 -18.15 -6.29 -6.22
CA VAL A 90 -19.42 -6.84 -5.70
C VAL A 90 -19.21 -8.11 -4.86
N SER A 91 -20.32 -8.69 -4.38
CA SER A 91 -20.30 -9.89 -3.54
C SER A 91 -19.48 -11.04 -4.13
N GLY A 92 -18.52 -11.54 -3.37
CA GLY A 92 -17.64 -12.65 -3.71
C GLY A 92 -16.38 -12.24 -4.50
N GLU A 93 -16.36 -11.05 -5.09
CA GLU A 93 -15.24 -10.57 -5.89
C GLU A 93 -14.12 -10.02 -5.02
N SER A 94 -12.91 -9.94 -5.59
CA SER A 94 -11.78 -9.43 -4.84
C SER A 94 -10.74 -8.70 -5.67
N LEU A 95 -10.11 -7.72 -5.03
CA LEU A 95 -8.84 -7.15 -5.45
C LEU A 95 -7.71 -7.73 -4.60
N ILE A 96 -6.61 -8.07 -5.27
CA ILE A 96 -5.41 -8.61 -4.66
C ILE A 96 -4.29 -7.61 -4.88
N LEU A 97 -3.84 -7.01 -3.78
CA LEU A 97 -2.79 -6.01 -3.75
C LEU A 97 -1.47 -6.71 -3.43
N THR A 98 -0.51 -6.69 -4.35
CA THR A 98 0.79 -7.33 -4.18
C THR A 98 1.90 -6.28 -4.23
N PHE A 99 2.57 -6.11 -3.10
CA PHE A 99 3.71 -5.22 -2.93
C PHE A 99 5.03 -5.91 -3.23
N ASN A 100 5.99 -5.18 -3.78
CA ASN A 100 7.33 -5.70 -4.07
C ASN A 100 8.21 -5.94 -2.83
N LYS A 101 7.74 -5.57 -1.63
CA LYS A 101 8.40 -5.77 -0.34
C LYS A 101 7.36 -5.87 0.77
N VAL A 102 7.77 -6.28 1.97
CA VAL A 102 6.88 -6.27 3.13
C VAL A 102 6.55 -4.82 3.49
N VAL A 103 5.26 -4.53 3.57
CA VAL A 103 4.74 -3.23 3.99
C VAL A 103 3.82 -3.40 5.17
N THR A 104 3.69 -2.35 5.98
CA THR A 104 2.61 -2.25 6.97
C THR A 104 1.50 -1.41 6.39
N LEU A 105 0.34 -2.01 6.17
CA LEU A 105 -0.87 -1.30 5.76
C LEU A 105 -1.40 -0.51 6.95
N THR A 106 -1.52 0.80 6.79
CA THR A 106 -1.98 1.72 7.84
C THR A 106 -3.33 2.34 7.49
N GLY A 107 -3.66 2.44 6.21
CA GLY A 107 -4.91 3.04 5.76
C GLY A 107 -5.45 2.38 4.50
N LEU A 108 -6.78 2.29 4.42
CA LEU A 108 -7.54 1.92 3.24
C LEU A 108 -8.65 2.92 3.04
N GLN A 109 -8.92 3.29 1.79
CA GLN A 109 -9.97 4.22 1.42
C GLN A 109 -10.88 3.54 0.39
N LEU A 110 -12.18 3.53 0.65
CA LEU A 110 -13.19 2.95 -0.25
C LEU A 110 -14.19 4.03 -0.67
N SER A 111 -14.42 4.17 -1.97
CA SER A 111 -15.45 5.05 -2.53
C SER A 111 -16.74 4.26 -2.79
N LEU A 112 -17.85 4.98 -2.93
CA LEU A 112 -19.21 4.43 -3.11
C LEU A 112 -19.69 3.57 -1.92
N TRP A 113 -18.91 3.53 -0.84
CA TRP A 113 -19.20 2.70 0.32
C TRP A 113 -20.42 3.21 1.10
N ASP A 114 -21.44 2.38 1.23
CA ASP A 114 -22.62 2.56 2.07
C ASP A 114 -22.59 1.63 3.29
N ARG A 115 -22.44 2.22 4.47
CA ARG A 115 -22.34 1.52 5.77
C ARG A 115 -23.55 0.63 6.09
N LEU A 116 -24.72 0.86 5.50
CA LEU A 116 -25.92 0.08 5.82
C LEU A 116 -25.99 -1.24 5.05
N ILE A 117 -25.31 -1.33 3.90
CA ILE A 117 -25.48 -2.44 2.96
C ILE A 117 -24.17 -3.07 2.52
N ASP A 118 -23.07 -2.31 2.54
CA ASP A 118 -21.77 -2.81 2.14
C ASP A 118 -21.08 -3.55 3.27
N ASP A 119 -20.62 -4.74 2.91
CA ASP A 119 -19.75 -5.57 3.73
C ASP A 119 -18.58 -6.09 2.89
N ALA A 120 -17.39 -6.06 3.48
CA ALA A 120 -16.16 -6.49 2.88
C ALA A 120 -15.16 -6.96 3.95
N THR A 121 -14.21 -7.77 3.52
CA THR A 121 -13.10 -8.22 4.36
C THR A 121 -11.77 -7.84 3.75
N LEU A 122 -10.82 -7.50 4.62
CA LEU A 122 -9.41 -7.37 4.30
C LEU A 122 -8.64 -8.55 4.89
N THR A 123 -7.97 -9.34 4.05
CA THR A 123 -7.16 -10.48 4.48
C THR A 123 -5.68 -10.24 4.23
N VAL A 124 -4.84 -10.55 5.22
CA VAL A 124 -3.37 -10.53 5.13
C VAL A 124 -2.79 -11.74 5.88
N GLY A 125 -2.09 -12.63 5.17
CA GLY A 125 -1.63 -13.89 5.75
C GLY A 125 -2.80 -14.69 6.34
N SER A 126 -2.75 -14.97 7.65
CA SER A 126 -3.82 -15.67 8.39
C SER A 126 -4.81 -14.72 9.08
N LYS A 127 -4.65 -13.41 8.95
CA LYS A 127 -5.54 -12.41 9.57
C LYS A 127 -6.62 -11.99 8.58
N THR A 128 -7.86 -11.92 9.05
CA THR A 128 -8.99 -11.34 8.32
C THR A 128 -9.62 -10.26 9.19
N ILE A 129 -9.80 -9.08 8.61
CA ILE A 129 -10.44 -7.92 9.23
C ILE A 129 -11.77 -7.69 8.54
N ASP A 130 -12.82 -7.53 9.34
CA ASP A 130 -14.16 -7.15 8.89
C ASP A 130 -14.22 -5.62 8.72
N LEU A 131 -14.46 -5.18 7.48
CA LEU A 131 -14.62 -3.76 7.12
C LEU A 131 -16.08 -3.30 7.28
N GLY A 132 -17.07 -4.18 7.21
CA GLY A 132 -18.48 -3.87 7.47
C GLY A 132 -18.73 -3.44 8.92
N ALA A 133 -18.02 -4.05 9.87
CA ALA A 133 -18.11 -3.73 11.30
C ALA A 133 -17.29 -2.48 11.71
N SER A 134 -16.41 -1.96 10.85
CA SER A 134 -15.41 -0.95 11.16
C SER A 134 -15.65 0.29 10.28
N SER A 135 -16.19 1.40 10.78
CA SER A 135 -16.36 2.60 9.90
C SER A 135 -15.92 3.91 10.55
N SER A 136 -15.31 4.76 9.72
CA SER A 136 -15.21 6.21 9.92
C SER A 136 -16.19 6.94 8.99
N SER A 137 -16.56 8.15 9.39
CA SER A 137 -17.65 8.97 8.84
C SER A 137 -17.27 9.75 7.58
N GLY A 138 -16.83 9.07 6.53
CA GLY A 138 -16.62 9.68 5.22
C GLY A 138 -17.94 10.00 4.52
N LEU A 139 -18.07 11.19 3.91
CA LEU A 139 -19.25 11.57 3.11
C LEU A 139 -19.18 11.10 1.64
N VAL A 140 -17.99 10.70 1.19
CA VAL A 140 -17.70 10.42 -0.24
C VAL A 140 -16.71 9.25 -0.39
N VAL A 141 -15.73 9.18 0.50
CA VAL A 141 -14.75 8.11 0.61
C VAL A 141 -14.66 7.71 2.08
N ASN A 142 -14.84 6.43 2.36
CA ASN A 142 -14.74 5.87 3.71
C ASN A 142 -13.30 5.44 4.00
N GLU A 143 -12.80 5.86 5.15
CA GLU A 143 -11.43 5.56 5.58
C GLU A 143 -11.40 4.50 6.68
N PHE A 144 -10.49 3.54 6.53
CA PHE A 144 -10.24 2.47 7.47
C PHE A 144 -8.79 2.57 7.92
N SER A 145 -8.57 2.66 9.23
CA SER A 145 -7.23 2.72 9.81
C SER A 145 -6.86 1.41 10.48
N PHE A 146 -5.62 0.98 10.29
CA PHE A 146 -5.14 -0.29 10.82
C PHE A 146 -3.86 -0.12 11.62
N SER A 147 -3.68 -1.00 12.60
CA SER A 147 -2.42 -1.19 13.29
C SER A 147 -1.94 -2.64 13.09
N ASN A 148 -0.63 -2.81 12.89
CA ASN A 148 0.01 -4.14 12.85
C ASN A 148 -0.48 -5.11 11.76
N LEU A 149 -0.86 -4.58 10.58
CA LEU A 149 -1.16 -5.36 9.39
C LEU A 149 0.03 -5.31 8.42
N SER A 150 0.98 -6.23 8.59
CA SER A 150 2.16 -6.30 7.73
C SER A 150 2.12 -7.53 6.82
N GLY A 151 2.50 -7.33 5.56
CA GLY A 151 2.52 -8.39 4.56
C GLY A 151 3.00 -7.89 3.21
N THR A 152 3.17 -8.80 2.26
CA THR A 152 3.42 -8.47 0.85
C THR A 152 2.14 -8.52 0.03
N GLN A 153 1.11 -9.23 0.51
CA GLN A 153 -0.15 -9.39 -0.20
C GLN A 153 -1.33 -9.11 0.73
N PHE A 154 -2.28 -8.32 0.23
CA PHE A 154 -3.52 -7.99 0.89
C PHE A 154 -4.67 -8.28 -0.06
N VAL A 155 -5.75 -8.89 0.44
CA VAL A 155 -6.92 -9.22 -0.36
C VAL A 155 -8.11 -8.46 0.19
N ILE A 156 -8.74 -7.65 -0.64
CA ILE A 156 -10.00 -6.97 -0.33
C ILE A 156 -11.10 -7.73 -1.04
N LYS A 157 -12.10 -8.21 -0.31
CA LYS A 157 -13.18 -9.03 -0.85
C LYS A 157 -14.54 -8.48 -0.42
N GLY A 158 -15.47 -8.30 -1.35
CA GLY A 158 -16.86 -7.98 -1.03
C GLY A 158 -17.64 -9.21 -0.54
N ASN A 159 -18.47 -9.06 0.50
CA ASN A 159 -19.18 -10.17 1.14
C ASN A 159 -20.70 -9.96 1.29
N GLY A 160 -21.20 -8.73 1.31
CA GLY A 160 -22.62 -8.42 1.40
C GLY A 160 -23.36 -8.67 0.09
N LEU A 161 -24.66 -8.99 0.17
CA LEU A 161 -25.49 -9.25 -1.01
C LEU A 161 -25.63 -8.00 -1.90
N LEU A 162 -25.74 -6.83 -1.27
CA LEU A 162 -25.87 -5.54 -1.94
C LEU A 162 -24.55 -4.77 -1.97
N THR A 163 -23.44 -5.43 -1.61
CA THR A 163 -22.13 -4.80 -1.57
C THR A 163 -21.76 -4.27 -2.95
N SER A 164 -21.44 -2.98 -3.01
CA SER A 164 -20.78 -2.39 -4.18
C SER A 164 -19.91 -1.19 -3.81
N PHE A 165 -18.60 -1.30 -4.05
CA PHE A 165 -17.66 -0.22 -3.74
C PHE A 165 -16.44 -0.27 -4.65
N ARG A 166 -15.60 0.76 -4.60
CA ARG A 166 -14.29 0.78 -5.26
C ARG A 166 -13.18 1.11 -4.28
N LEU A 167 -11.98 0.63 -4.57
CA LEU A 167 -10.76 0.97 -3.85
C LEU A 167 -10.27 2.35 -4.28
N ALA A 168 -10.48 3.35 -3.43
CA ALA A 168 -10.08 4.73 -3.67
C ALA A 168 -8.61 5.00 -3.33
N GLY A 169 -8.07 4.34 -2.30
CA GLY A 169 -6.71 4.61 -1.87
C GLY A 169 -6.15 3.63 -0.85
N VAL A 170 -4.83 3.58 -0.78
CA VAL A 170 -4.06 2.67 0.07
C VAL A 170 -2.86 3.41 0.67
N THR A 171 -2.75 3.38 2.00
CA THR A 171 -1.63 4.01 2.73
C THR A 171 -0.81 2.93 3.41
N VAL A 172 0.49 2.93 3.14
CA VAL A 172 1.42 1.93 3.68
C VAL A 172 2.68 2.56 4.24
N ASN A 173 3.34 1.86 5.14
CA ASN A 173 4.69 2.14 5.58
C ASN A 173 5.65 1.05 5.11
N ALA A 174 6.82 1.44 4.61
CA ALA A 174 7.90 0.49 4.37
C ALA A 174 8.34 -0.12 5.69
N VAL A 175 8.48 -1.45 5.75
CA VAL A 175 9.12 -2.12 6.89
C VAL A 175 10.63 -2.07 6.66
N PRO A 176 11.42 -1.36 7.48
CA PRO A 176 12.87 -1.35 7.32
C PRO A 176 13.41 -2.76 7.50
N GLU A 177 14.17 -3.26 6.53
CA GLU A 177 14.85 -4.55 6.66
C GLU A 177 15.93 -4.43 7.76
N PRO A 178 15.76 -5.04 8.95
CA PRO A 178 16.67 -4.81 10.07
C PRO A 178 18.11 -5.26 9.76
N GLY A 179 18.25 -6.27 8.90
CA GLY A 179 19.54 -6.82 8.47
C GLY A 179 20.35 -5.86 7.60
N THR A 180 19.70 -5.06 6.75
CA THR A 180 20.39 -4.18 5.79
C THR A 180 21.14 -3.06 6.51
N TRP A 181 20.53 -2.48 7.55
CA TRP A 181 21.18 -1.46 8.37
C TRP A 181 22.23 -2.04 9.30
N ALA A 182 22.00 -3.23 9.87
CA ALA A 182 22.98 -3.91 10.70
C ALA A 182 24.24 -4.29 9.89
N LEU A 183 24.07 -4.86 8.69
CA LEU A 183 25.18 -5.22 7.81
C LEU A 183 25.88 -4.01 7.22
N MET A 184 25.14 -2.95 6.87
CA MET A 184 25.76 -1.69 6.44
C MET A 184 26.56 -1.06 7.58
N GLY A 185 26.01 -1.05 8.80
CA GLY A 185 26.71 -0.57 9.99
C GLY A 185 27.97 -1.37 10.31
N LEU A 186 27.89 -2.70 10.26
CA LEU A 186 29.03 -3.59 10.45
C LEU A 186 30.07 -3.47 9.33
N GLY A 187 29.64 -3.32 8.08
CA GLY A 187 30.52 -3.11 6.94
C GLY A 187 31.31 -1.80 7.06
N LEU A 188 30.65 -0.73 7.46
CA LEU A 188 31.30 0.58 7.72
C LEU A 188 32.23 0.52 8.93
N ALA A 189 31.83 -0.15 10.01
CA ALA A 189 32.68 -0.35 11.18
C ALA A 189 33.95 -1.17 10.83
N GLY A 190 33.80 -2.22 10.01
CA GLY A 190 34.92 -3.02 9.51
C GLY A 190 35.90 -2.22 8.66
N LEU A 191 35.40 -1.34 7.77
CA LEU A 191 36.24 -0.44 6.96
C LEU A 191 37.00 0.58 7.83
N ALA A 192 36.35 1.14 8.84
CA ALA A 192 36.98 2.07 9.77
C ALA A 192 38.11 1.40 10.58
N PHE A 193 37.88 0.19 11.09
CA PHE A 193 38.91 -0.59 11.79
C PHE A 193 40.09 -0.97 10.89
N ALA A 194 39.81 -1.40 9.66
CA ALA A 194 40.86 -1.74 8.69
C ALA A 194 41.73 -0.53 8.33
N ARG A 195 41.14 0.67 8.25
CA ARG A 195 41.88 1.92 8.00
C ARG A 195 42.70 2.36 9.21
N ALA A 196 42.19 2.18 10.43
CA ALA A 196 42.93 2.49 11.65
C ALA A 196 44.20 1.63 11.77
N ARG A 197 44.10 0.33 11.46
CA ARG A 197 45.23 -0.60 11.55
C ARG A 197 46.35 -0.35 10.52
N ARG A 198 46.05 0.30 9.38
CA ARG A 198 47.05 0.68 8.37
C ARG A 198 47.76 2.00 8.66
N ARG A 199 47.28 2.77 9.63
CA ARG A 199 47.84 4.07 10.02
C ARG A 199 48.64 4.03 11.32
N SER A 200 48.54 2.92 12.07
CA SER A 200 49.49 2.52 13.11
C SER A 200 50.61 1.68 12.51
#